data_AF-A0A7S0RXY1-F1
#
_entry.id   AF-A0A7S0RXY1-F1
#
_cell.length_a   1.000
_cell.length_b   1.000
_cell.length_c   1.000
_cell.angle_alpha   90.00
_cell.angle_beta   90.00
_cell.angle_gamma   90.00
#
_symmetry.space_group_name_H-M   'P 1'
#
loop_
_entity.id
_entity.type
_entity.pdbx_description
1 polymer ?
#
loop_
_entity_poly.entity_id
_entity_poly.type
_entity_poly.pdbx_seq_one_letter_code
_entity_poly.pdbx_strand_id
1 'polypeptide(L)'
;LSTREPCAEPFAEVSTMADPSIDYQIESEKVQDFLKNFVSEYDDNSTEKYMDMLQEIANRSRRVLDVELDDVISHFANDELATEIRKNTRRYQTIFSEAADAVMPQSTGVFMDDDVVDVLMRQREAQLEEAERAALAAGQPAPPDPAHVLPPSLTRRYEVRFAAPVKENVVKLREVKAQHIGQMVVMKAIVTRVQDVRPMMQVAVYTCEECGFEIYQDVTSSTFSPMEQCPGNRCKMNARPGQLFLQTRGSKFMKYQEVKVQELAEEVPVGSIPRMLSVQMKGELTRTVAPGDMVDITGIFLPIQYTGFRAMKAGLVANVYLEALGVKQHKQKYAEQVHSDELKQQIREWAQDGDIYSKLARSLAPEIFGHEDIKKAIILLLIGGVSRTLADGMKLRGDMHLCLMGDPGVAKSQLLKYVTKLAPRAVYTTGRGSSGVGLTASVMRDPVTSDMVLEGGALVLADMGVCCIDEFDKM
;
A
#
# COMPACT_ATOMS: atom_id res chain seq x y z
N LEU A 1 -2.31 46.51 38.75
CA LEU A 1 -3.38 46.77 37.75
C LEU A 1 -2.87 46.26 36.41
N SER A 2 -3.24 45.11 35.87
CA SER A 2 -4.25 44.12 36.20
C SER A 2 -3.72 42.73 35.81
N THR A 3 -4.04 41.76 36.65
CA THR A 3 -3.97 40.32 36.44
C THR A 3 -4.53 39.91 35.08
N ARG A 4 -3.75 39.20 34.26
CA ARG A 4 -4.28 38.40 33.14
C ARG A 4 -4.36 36.96 33.61
N GLU A 5 -5.58 36.52 33.83
CA GLU A 5 -5.94 35.11 34.03
C GLU A 5 -5.52 34.28 32.80
N PRO A 6 -5.02 33.06 32.96
CA PRO A 6 -4.98 32.12 31.86
C PRO A 6 -6.38 31.51 31.70
N CYS A 7 -7.04 31.79 30.58
CA CYS A 7 -8.20 31.01 30.14
C CYS A 7 -7.75 29.56 29.90
N ALA A 8 -7.86 28.73 30.92
CA ALA A 8 -7.87 27.29 30.80
C ALA A 8 -9.34 26.88 30.60
N GLU A 9 -9.78 26.83 29.35
CA GLU A 9 -10.95 26.03 29.01
C GLU A 9 -10.49 24.57 28.84
N PRO A 10 -11.18 23.59 29.44
CA PRO A 10 -10.87 22.20 29.19
C PRO A 10 -11.18 21.90 27.71
N PHE A 11 -10.22 21.31 27.02
CA PHE A 11 -10.45 20.67 25.72
C PHE A 11 -11.61 19.69 25.90
N ALA A 12 -12.80 20.10 25.45
CA ALA A 12 -13.90 19.19 25.23
C ALA A 12 -13.40 18.14 24.24
N GLU A 13 -13.48 16.88 24.67
CA GLU A 13 -13.23 15.71 23.85
C GLU A 13 -13.90 15.93 22.49
N VAL A 14 -13.10 15.82 21.43
CA VAL A 14 -13.58 15.87 20.05
C VAL A 14 -14.51 14.68 19.88
N SER A 15 -15.80 14.92 20.11
CA SER A 15 -16.87 14.01 19.80
C SER A 15 -16.75 13.72 18.31
N THR A 16 -16.43 12.47 18.02
CA THR A 16 -16.44 11.89 16.69
C THR A 16 -17.73 12.31 15.98
N MET A 17 -17.60 12.95 14.82
CA MET A 17 -18.69 13.11 13.87
C MET A 17 -19.08 11.71 13.38
N ALA A 18 -19.83 10.98 14.19
CA ALA A 18 -20.60 9.84 13.77
C ALA A 18 -21.86 10.41 13.11
N ASP A 19 -22.18 9.95 11.90
CA ASP A 19 -23.57 9.99 11.47
C ASP A 19 -24.39 9.33 12.59
N PRO A 20 -25.40 10.03 13.18
CA PRO A 20 -26.13 9.53 14.34
C PRO A 20 -26.99 8.27 14.05
N SER A 21 -26.84 7.69 12.86
CA SER A 21 -27.58 6.51 12.39
C SER A 21 -26.81 5.19 12.50
N ILE A 22 -25.48 5.20 12.74
CA ILE A 22 -24.67 3.97 12.72
C ILE A 22 -24.20 3.63 14.13
N ASP A 23 -24.63 2.47 14.62
CA ASP A 23 -24.17 1.90 15.88
C ASP A 23 -23.02 0.91 15.63
N TYR A 24 -21.81 1.33 15.97
CA TYR A 24 -20.59 0.54 15.78
C TYR A 24 -20.52 -0.71 16.65
N GLN A 25 -21.30 -0.81 17.73
CA GLN A 25 -21.32 -2.02 18.55
C GLN A 25 -22.03 -3.16 17.80
N ILE A 26 -23.19 -2.86 17.21
CA ILE A 26 -23.94 -3.80 16.37
C ILE A 26 -23.11 -4.23 15.16
N GLU A 27 -22.34 -3.31 14.57
CA GLU A 27 -21.46 -3.67 13.46
C GLU A 27 -20.29 -4.55 13.87
N SER A 28 -19.73 -4.35 15.06
CA SER A 28 -18.71 -5.24 15.60
C SER A 28 -19.24 -6.67 15.74
N GLU A 29 -20.48 -6.84 16.24
CA GLU A 29 -21.13 -8.16 16.32
C GLU A 29 -21.34 -8.77 14.93
N LYS A 30 -21.84 -8.00 13.95
CA LYS A 30 -21.97 -8.46 12.56
C LYS A 30 -20.63 -8.93 11.98
N VAL A 31 -19.55 -8.19 12.23
CA VAL A 31 -18.21 -8.55 11.76
C VAL A 31 -17.71 -9.84 12.43
N GLN A 32 -17.99 -10.04 13.72
CA GLN A 32 -17.66 -11.29 14.40
C GLN A 32 -18.42 -12.48 13.80
N ASP A 33 -19.71 -12.31 13.50
CA ASP A 33 -20.51 -13.35 12.86
C ASP A 33 -19.99 -13.68 11.45
N PHE A 34 -19.59 -12.66 10.68
CA PHE A 34 -18.96 -12.83 9.37
C PHE A 34 -17.67 -13.65 9.46
N LEU A 35 -16.78 -13.30 10.39
CA LEU A 35 -15.50 -14.00 10.53
C LEU A 35 -15.66 -15.48 10.92
N LYS A 36 -16.72 -15.83 11.67
CA LYS A 36 -17.00 -17.21 12.08
C LYS A 36 -17.72 -18.03 11.01
N ASN A 37 -18.75 -17.47 10.40
CA ASN A 37 -19.74 -18.25 9.66
C ASN A 37 -19.53 -18.21 8.14
N PHE A 38 -18.54 -17.47 7.64
CA PHE A 38 -18.31 -17.36 6.20
C PHE A 38 -17.73 -18.64 5.60
N VAL A 39 -18.46 -19.22 4.66
CA VAL A 39 -18.04 -20.38 3.87
C VAL A 39 -17.85 -19.92 2.43
N SER A 40 -16.69 -20.18 1.84
CA SER A 40 -16.43 -19.84 0.44
C SER A 40 -17.18 -20.78 -0.49
N GLU A 41 -18.00 -20.23 -1.40
CA GLU A 41 -18.77 -21.01 -2.38
C GLU A 41 -17.91 -21.59 -3.53
N TYR A 42 -16.66 -21.17 -3.65
CA TYR A 42 -15.78 -21.50 -4.79
C TYR A 42 -14.97 -22.79 -4.61
N ASP A 43 -14.77 -23.26 -3.38
CA ASP A 43 -14.04 -24.50 -3.11
C ASP A 43 -15.02 -25.63 -2.80
N ASP A 44 -14.87 -26.77 -3.47
CA ASP A 44 -15.71 -27.98 -3.30
C ASP A 44 -15.69 -28.55 -1.87
N ASN A 45 -14.76 -28.08 -1.03
CA ASN A 45 -14.75 -28.30 0.41
C ASN A 45 -15.38 -27.08 1.10
N SER A 46 -16.43 -27.30 1.89
CA SER A 46 -17.04 -26.28 2.76
C SER A 46 -16.11 -25.88 3.91
N THR A 47 -14.98 -25.25 3.58
CA THR A 47 -13.99 -24.73 4.54
C THR A 47 -14.31 -23.29 4.89
N GLU A 48 -14.23 -22.96 6.17
CA GLU A 48 -14.43 -21.61 6.71
C GLU A 48 -13.18 -20.76 6.40
N LYS A 49 -13.16 -20.11 5.23
CA LYS A 49 -11.99 -19.36 4.69
C LYS A 49 -11.33 -18.44 5.74
N TYR A 50 -12.12 -17.65 6.47
CA TYR A 50 -11.59 -16.69 7.44
C TYR A 50 -11.13 -17.34 8.74
N MET A 51 -11.78 -18.42 9.18
CA MET A 51 -11.33 -19.18 10.35
C MET A 51 -10.02 -19.91 10.09
N ASP A 52 -9.85 -20.48 8.89
CA ASP A 52 -8.57 -21.07 8.48
C ASP A 52 -7.46 -20.02 8.42
N MET A 53 -7.74 -18.82 7.87
CA MET A 53 -6.78 -17.71 7.90
C MET A 53 -6.45 -17.25 9.33
N LEU A 54 -7.42 -17.20 10.24
CA LEU A 54 -7.18 -16.90 11.65
C LEU A 54 -6.37 -18.01 12.34
N GLN A 55 -6.58 -19.27 11.98
CA GLN A 55 -5.81 -20.39 12.48
C GLN A 55 -4.36 -20.34 11.99
N GLU A 56 -4.14 -19.97 10.72
CA GLU A 56 -2.80 -19.70 10.16
C GLU A 56 -2.09 -18.55 10.89
N ILE A 57 -2.83 -17.49 11.23
CA ILE A 57 -2.31 -16.36 12.02
C ILE A 57 -1.95 -16.82 13.44
N ALA A 58 -2.82 -17.61 14.09
CA ALA A 58 -2.55 -18.19 15.40
C ALA A 58 -1.34 -19.14 15.37
N ASN A 59 -1.17 -19.88 14.27
CA ASN A 59 -0.02 -20.75 14.01
C ASN A 59 1.23 -20.02 13.50
N ARG A 60 1.17 -18.69 13.33
CA ARG A 60 2.27 -17.81 12.89
C ARG A 60 2.78 -18.06 11.47
N SER A 61 2.04 -18.78 10.63
CA SER A 61 2.38 -18.93 9.22
C SER A 61 2.06 -17.66 8.42
N ARG A 62 1.00 -16.94 8.83
CA ARG A 62 0.50 -15.74 8.16
C ARG A 62 0.47 -14.54 9.10
N ARG A 63 0.77 -13.35 8.58
CA ARG A 63 0.79 -12.06 9.33
C ARG A 63 -0.24 -11.04 8.83
N VAL A 64 -0.99 -11.38 7.80
CA VAL A 64 -1.92 -10.45 7.16
C VAL A 64 -3.26 -11.16 7.03
N LEU A 65 -4.31 -10.55 7.56
CA LEU A 65 -5.69 -10.95 7.34
C LEU A 65 -6.24 -10.10 6.19
N ASP A 66 -6.26 -10.67 4.99
CA ASP A 66 -6.84 -10.01 3.81
C ASP A 66 -8.34 -10.30 3.77
N VAL A 67 -9.15 -9.26 3.93
CA VAL A 67 -10.61 -9.31 3.87
C VAL A 67 -11.04 -8.82 2.50
N GLU A 68 -11.62 -9.70 1.71
CA GLU A 68 -12.16 -9.36 0.39
C GLU A 68 -13.55 -8.75 0.55
N LEU A 69 -13.77 -7.58 -0.05
CA LEU A 69 -15.08 -6.95 0.01
C LEU A 69 -16.15 -7.71 -0.79
N ASP A 70 -15.73 -8.51 -1.78
CA ASP A 70 -16.64 -9.42 -2.50
C ASP A 70 -17.25 -10.47 -1.55
N ASP A 71 -16.45 -10.99 -0.60
CA ASP A 71 -16.93 -11.94 0.42
C ASP A 71 -17.94 -11.28 1.35
N VAL A 72 -17.67 -10.04 1.80
CA VAL A 72 -18.58 -9.28 2.65
C VAL A 72 -19.92 -9.03 1.96
N ILE A 73 -19.89 -8.69 0.66
CA ILE A 73 -21.10 -8.48 -0.15
C ILE A 73 -21.90 -9.79 -0.27
N SER A 74 -21.22 -10.91 -0.51
CA SER A 74 -21.87 -12.21 -0.66
C SER A 74 -22.55 -12.70 0.63
N HIS A 75 -21.91 -12.51 1.79
CA HIS A 75 -22.42 -12.98 3.08
C HIS A 75 -23.66 -12.22 3.55
N PHE A 76 -23.64 -10.89 3.44
CA PHE A 76 -24.72 -10.07 4.00
C PHE A 76 -25.85 -9.79 3.01
N ALA A 77 -25.68 -10.07 1.70
CA ALA A 77 -26.57 -9.74 0.58
C ALA A 77 -26.94 -8.25 0.43
N ASN A 78 -26.87 -7.47 1.51
CA ASN A 78 -27.01 -6.04 1.60
C ASN A 78 -25.63 -5.41 1.46
N ASP A 79 -25.45 -4.61 0.40
CA ASP A 79 -24.24 -3.84 0.11
C ASP A 79 -23.97 -2.74 1.18
N GLU A 80 -24.83 -2.61 2.20
CA GLU A 80 -24.72 -1.59 3.24
C GLU A 80 -23.36 -1.65 3.96
N LEU A 81 -22.96 -2.79 4.52
CA LEU A 81 -21.69 -2.89 5.25
C LEU A 81 -20.49 -2.63 4.33
N ALA A 82 -20.52 -3.13 3.10
CA ALA A 82 -19.44 -2.89 2.13
C ALA A 82 -19.35 -1.41 1.73
N THR A 83 -20.49 -0.72 1.54
CA THR A 83 -20.51 0.73 1.27
C THR A 83 -20.01 1.55 2.44
N GLU A 84 -20.34 1.17 3.68
CA GLU A 84 -19.84 1.87 4.86
C GLU A 84 -18.35 1.63 5.09
N ILE A 85 -17.85 0.41 4.87
CA ILE A 85 -16.41 0.12 4.85
C ILE A 85 -15.70 0.98 3.80
N ARG A 86 -16.29 1.18 2.62
CA ARG A 86 -15.73 2.07 1.59
C ARG A 86 -15.73 3.54 2.00
N LYS A 87 -16.72 4.01 2.78
CA LYS A 87 -16.77 5.41 3.24
C LYS A 87 -15.75 5.73 4.32
N ASN A 88 -15.56 4.84 5.29
CA ASN A 88 -14.69 5.08 6.45
C ASN A 88 -13.80 3.87 6.79
N THR A 89 -12.96 3.49 5.83
CA THR A 89 -12.19 2.25 5.91
C THR A 89 -11.24 2.20 7.10
N ARG A 90 -10.71 3.36 7.54
CA ARG A 90 -9.77 3.44 8.66
C ARG A 90 -10.41 3.00 9.98
N ARG A 91 -11.69 3.35 10.21
CA ARG A 91 -12.42 2.94 11.41
C ARG A 91 -12.74 1.45 11.37
N TYR A 92 -13.20 0.96 10.22
CA TYR A 92 -13.49 -0.46 10.05
C TYR A 92 -12.25 -1.35 10.18
N GLN A 93 -11.06 -0.89 9.81
CA GLN A 93 -9.83 -1.64 10.12
C GLN A 93 -9.67 -1.90 11.62
N THR A 94 -9.93 -0.89 12.45
CA THR A 94 -9.86 -1.05 13.91
C THR A 94 -10.95 -2.01 14.41
N ILE A 95 -12.19 -1.86 13.94
CA ILE A 95 -13.31 -2.74 14.33
C ILE A 95 -13.02 -4.19 13.93
N PHE A 96 -12.58 -4.43 12.70
CA PHE A 96 -12.21 -5.78 12.24
C PHE A 96 -11.05 -6.35 13.04
N SER A 97 -10.06 -5.53 13.44
CA SER A 97 -8.97 -6.01 14.31
C SER A 97 -9.45 -6.37 15.72
N GLU A 98 -10.39 -5.62 16.29
CA GLU A 98 -10.98 -5.94 17.60
C GLU A 98 -11.87 -7.19 17.53
N ALA A 99 -12.67 -7.31 16.47
CA ALA A 99 -13.49 -8.49 16.21
C ALA A 99 -12.64 -9.75 15.97
N ALA A 100 -11.57 -9.64 15.19
CA ALA A 100 -10.65 -10.75 14.96
C ALA A 100 -9.92 -11.18 16.24
N ASP A 101 -9.55 -10.25 17.13
CA ASP A 101 -8.98 -10.57 18.44
C ASP A 101 -9.99 -11.34 19.33
N ALA A 102 -11.28 -10.99 19.28
CA ALA A 102 -12.32 -11.66 20.05
C ALA A 102 -12.65 -13.07 19.55
N VAL A 103 -12.45 -13.34 18.25
CA VAL A 103 -12.76 -14.62 17.59
C VAL A 103 -11.54 -15.54 17.45
N MET A 104 -10.34 -15.05 17.79
CA MET A 104 -9.09 -15.77 17.55
C MET A 104 -9.08 -17.18 18.19
N PRO A 105 -8.86 -18.26 17.39
CA PRO A 105 -8.77 -19.61 17.92
C PRO A 105 -7.44 -19.84 18.66
N GLN A 106 -7.41 -20.88 19.51
CA GLN A 106 -6.17 -21.29 20.16
C GLN A 106 -5.17 -21.85 19.11
N SER A 107 -3.88 -21.62 19.33
CA SER A 107 -2.84 -22.14 18.45
C SER A 107 -2.84 -23.67 18.46
N THR A 108 -2.92 -24.28 17.27
CA THR A 108 -2.87 -25.74 17.11
C THR A 108 -1.43 -26.25 16.93
N GLY A 109 -0.52 -25.39 16.47
CA GLY A 109 0.89 -25.72 16.28
C GLY A 109 1.74 -25.63 17.56
N VAL A 110 2.74 -26.52 17.67
CA VAL A 110 3.82 -26.39 18.67
C VAL A 110 4.88 -25.45 18.11
N PHE A 111 5.15 -24.34 18.80
CA PHE A 111 6.20 -23.41 18.42
C PHE A 111 7.58 -23.97 18.80
N MET A 112 8.45 -24.17 17.81
CA MET A 112 9.83 -24.68 18.03
C MET A 112 10.80 -23.56 18.43
N ASP A 113 10.57 -22.34 17.96
CA ASP A 113 11.39 -21.16 18.23
C ASP A 113 10.54 -20.03 18.83
N ASP A 114 10.89 -19.58 20.03
CA ASP A 114 10.27 -18.41 20.66
C ASP A 114 10.89 -17.13 20.10
N ASP A 115 10.06 -16.23 19.57
CA ASP A 115 10.51 -14.90 19.15
C ASP A 115 10.84 -14.04 20.38
N VAL A 116 11.68 -13.01 20.22
CA VAL A 116 12.04 -12.10 21.32
C VAL A 116 10.79 -11.46 21.92
N VAL A 117 9.79 -11.15 21.09
CA VAL A 117 8.51 -10.59 21.53
C VAL A 117 7.74 -11.60 22.39
N ASP A 118 7.80 -12.90 22.11
CA ASP A 118 7.14 -13.93 22.93
C ASP A 118 7.72 -13.98 24.34
N VAL A 119 9.05 -14.01 24.43
CA VAL A 119 9.75 -14.02 25.71
C VAL A 119 9.38 -12.79 26.53
N LEU A 120 9.34 -11.62 25.89
CA LEU A 120 8.93 -10.37 26.53
C LEU A 120 7.47 -10.37 26.97
N MET A 121 6.55 -10.88 26.14
CA MET A 121 5.13 -10.94 26.50
C MET A 121 4.86 -11.93 27.63
N ARG A 122 5.48 -13.13 27.62
CA ARG A 122 5.40 -14.07 28.74
C ARG A 122 6.00 -13.50 30.02
N GLN A 123 7.12 -12.78 29.92
CA GLN A 123 7.72 -12.10 31.05
C GLN A 123 6.79 -11.01 31.61
N ARG A 124 6.13 -10.23 30.75
CA ARG A 124 5.15 -9.21 31.14
C ARG A 124 3.92 -9.81 31.79
N GLU A 125 3.36 -10.87 31.22
CA GLU A 125 2.22 -11.61 31.79
C GLU A 125 2.56 -12.16 33.17
N ALA A 126 3.73 -12.81 33.33
CA ALA A 126 4.18 -13.31 34.63
C ALA A 126 4.39 -12.19 35.66
N GLN A 127 4.95 -11.05 35.25
CA GLN A 127 5.13 -9.89 36.12
C GLN A 127 3.80 -9.24 36.52
N LEU A 128 2.82 -9.19 35.60
CA LEU A 128 1.47 -8.72 35.89
C LEU A 128 0.78 -9.65 36.90
N GLU A 129 0.83 -10.96 36.69
CA GLU A 129 0.27 -11.94 37.63
C GLU A 129 0.92 -11.86 39.02
N GLU A 130 2.24 -11.71 39.08
CA GLU A 130 2.96 -11.58 40.35
C GLU A 130 2.60 -10.27 41.07
N ALA A 131 2.49 -9.17 40.33
CA ALA A 131 2.05 -7.88 40.86
C ALA A 131 0.60 -7.92 41.37
N GLU A 132 -0.30 -8.59 40.64
CA GLU A 132 -1.69 -8.80 41.07
C GLU A 132 -1.76 -9.63 42.35
N ARG A 133 -1.02 -10.74 42.44
CA ARG A 133 -0.94 -11.57 43.66
C ARG A 133 -0.40 -10.79 44.85
N ALA A 134 0.64 -9.97 44.62
CA ALA A 134 1.21 -9.12 45.66
C ALA A 134 0.23 -8.02 46.12
N ALA A 135 -0.53 -7.43 45.20
CA ALA A 135 -1.56 -6.44 45.53
C ALA A 135 -2.72 -7.04 46.33
N LEU A 136 -3.17 -8.25 45.95
CA LEU A 136 -4.17 -9.01 46.69
C LEU A 136 -3.71 -9.32 48.12
N ALA A 137 -2.44 -9.74 48.27
CA ALA A 137 -1.84 -10.02 49.57
C ALA A 137 -1.72 -8.76 50.45
N ALA A 138 -1.58 -7.58 49.85
CA ALA A 138 -1.53 -6.29 50.54
C ALA A 138 -2.91 -5.70 50.90
N GLY A 139 -4.01 -6.35 50.51
CA GLY A 139 -5.38 -5.92 50.85
C GLY A 139 -5.82 -4.61 50.20
N GLN A 140 -5.11 -4.14 49.17
CA GLN A 140 -5.53 -3.00 48.35
C GLN A 140 -6.41 -3.51 47.20
N PRO A 141 -7.52 -2.82 46.86
CA PRO A 141 -8.25 -3.15 45.64
C PRO A 141 -7.30 -2.86 44.49
N ALA A 142 -6.91 -3.90 43.75
CA ALA A 142 -6.18 -3.75 42.51
C ALA A 142 -7.21 -3.50 41.40
N PRO A 143 -7.47 -2.27 40.94
CA PRO A 143 -7.47 -2.10 39.52
C PRO A 143 -6.01 -2.23 39.07
N PRO A 144 -5.67 -2.99 38.02
CA PRO A 144 -4.47 -2.65 37.28
C PRO A 144 -4.61 -1.16 36.94
N ASP A 145 -3.65 -0.31 37.35
CA ASP A 145 -3.72 1.10 36.98
C ASP A 145 -3.96 1.15 35.47
N PRO A 146 -4.85 2.01 34.96
CA PRO A 146 -5.20 2.04 33.53
C PRO A 146 -3.98 2.25 32.62
N ALA A 147 -2.87 2.76 33.17
CA ALA A 147 -1.59 2.92 32.49
C ALA A 147 -0.80 1.61 32.28
N HIS A 148 -1.18 0.51 32.93
CA HIS A 148 -0.51 -0.80 32.87
C HIS A 148 -1.24 -1.83 32.01
N VAL A 149 -2.40 -1.49 31.45
CA VAL A 149 -3.10 -2.38 30.50
C VAL A 149 -2.29 -2.43 29.20
N LEU A 150 -1.92 -3.65 28.81
CA LEU A 150 -1.24 -3.91 27.54
C LEU A 150 -2.16 -3.48 26.39
N PRO A 151 -1.76 -2.51 25.55
CA PRO A 151 -2.61 -2.12 24.43
C PRO A 151 -2.71 -3.27 23.43
N PRO A 152 -3.89 -3.48 22.80
CA PRO A 152 -4.07 -4.54 21.80
C PRO A 152 -3.13 -4.35 20.60
N SER A 153 -2.77 -3.10 20.30
CA SER A 153 -1.73 -2.75 19.32
C SER A 153 -0.39 -3.47 19.55
N LEU A 154 -0.03 -3.76 20.81
CA LEU A 154 1.21 -4.45 21.18
C LEU A 154 1.10 -5.97 21.07
N THR A 155 -0.04 -6.55 21.46
CA THR A 155 -0.29 -8.00 21.41
C THR A 155 -0.53 -8.51 20.00
N ARG A 156 -1.17 -7.69 19.14
CA ARG A 156 -1.48 -8.03 17.75
C ARG A 156 -0.20 -8.34 16.95
N ARG A 157 -0.15 -9.49 16.30
CA ARG A 157 0.96 -9.86 15.38
C ARG A 157 0.60 -9.80 13.91
N TYR A 158 -0.66 -9.52 13.64
CA TYR A 158 -1.20 -9.47 12.30
C TYR A 158 -1.71 -8.06 11.97
N GLU A 159 -1.85 -7.81 10.67
CA GLU A 159 -2.46 -6.62 10.12
C GLU A 159 -3.73 -7.02 9.38
N VAL A 160 -4.79 -6.23 9.50
CA VAL A 160 -6.01 -6.41 8.69
C VAL A 160 -5.94 -5.50 7.48
N ARG A 161 -6.21 -6.06 6.30
CA ARG A 161 -6.24 -5.33 5.02
C ARG A 161 -7.54 -5.61 4.31
N PHE A 162 -8.04 -4.61 3.59
CA PHE A 162 -9.19 -4.78 2.72
C PHE A 162 -8.71 -4.90 1.28
N ALA A 163 -9.17 -5.95 0.61
CA ALA A 163 -9.02 -6.11 -0.82
C ALA A 163 -10.27 -5.56 -1.52
N ALA A 164 -10.04 -4.66 -2.48
CA ALA A 164 -11.10 -4.12 -3.30
C ALA A 164 -11.79 -5.21 -4.15
N PRO A 165 -13.11 -5.07 -4.40
CA PRO A 165 -13.88 -5.92 -5.29
C PRO A 165 -13.23 -6.07 -6.66
N VAL A 166 -13.40 -7.24 -7.28
CA VAL A 166 -12.87 -7.48 -8.64
C VAL A 166 -13.50 -6.53 -9.68
N LYS A 167 -14.76 -6.16 -9.49
CA LYS A 167 -15.51 -5.28 -10.42
C LYS A 167 -15.43 -3.79 -10.06
N GLU A 168 -14.51 -3.38 -9.19
CA GLU A 168 -14.41 -1.97 -8.80
C GLU A 168 -13.83 -1.10 -9.92
N ASN A 169 -14.44 0.07 -10.13
CA ASN A 169 -13.98 1.02 -11.11
C ASN A 169 -12.68 1.68 -10.65
N VAL A 170 -11.65 1.57 -11.48
CA VAL A 170 -10.38 2.25 -11.26
C VAL A 170 -10.58 3.75 -11.45
N VAL A 171 -10.30 4.52 -10.38
CA VAL A 171 -10.37 5.99 -10.38
C VAL A 171 -9.04 6.55 -10.87
N LYS A 172 -9.08 7.54 -11.75
CA LYS A 172 -7.88 8.23 -12.22
C LYS A 172 -7.33 9.12 -11.12
N LEU A 173 -6.01 9.21 -11.02
CA LEU A 173 -5.35 10.02 -9.98
C LEU A 173 -5.83 11.49 -9.98
N ARG A 174 -6.13 12.05 -11.15
CA ARG A 174 -6.63 13.43 -11.31
C ARG A 174 -8.05 13.63 -10.77
N GLU A 175 -8.85 12.58 -10.81
CA GLU A 175 -10.27 12.60 -10.41
C GLU A 175 -10.40 12.48 -8.88
N VAL A 176 -9.34 12.07 -8.18
CA VAL A 176 -9.28 12.04 -6.71
C VAL A 176 -9.34 13.47 -6.16
N LYS A 177 -10.53 13.82 -5.64
CA LYS A 177 -10.88 15.12 -5.05
C LYS A 177 -11.28 14.96 -3.58
N ALA A 178 -11.68 16.05 -2.95
CA ALA A 178 -12.11 16.11 -1.55
C ALA A 178 -13.23 15.12 -1.18
N GLN A 179 -14.06 14.69 -2.14
CA GLN A 179 -15.13 13.71 -1.92
C GLN A 179 -14.60 12.32 -1.51
N HIS A 180 -13.35 12.00 -1.87
CA HIS A 180 -12.74 10.70 -1.60
C HIS A 180 -11.92 10.68 -0.30
N ILE A 181 -11.93 11.76 0.48
CA ILE A 181 -11.21 11.79 1.76
C ILE A 181 -11.83 10.76 2.72
N GLY A 182 -11.00 9.89 3.28
CA GLY A 182 -11.42 8.80 4.17
C GLY A 182 -11.99 7.58 3.46
N GLN A 183 -12.24 7.67 2.16
CA GLN A 183 -12.78 6.58 1.36
C GLN A 183 -11.68 5.64 0.85
N MET A 184 -12.04 4.38 0.66
CA MET A 184 -11.21 3.44 -0.10
C MET A 184 -11.32 3.76 -1.59
N VAL A 185 -10.18 3.94 -2.24
CA VAL A 185 -10.09 4.17 -3.68
C VAL A 185 -9.12 3.17 -4.30
N VAL A 186 -9.46 2.70 -5.50
CA VAL A 186 -8.55 1.95 -6.35
C VAL A 186 -8.07 2.88 -7.44
N MET A 187 -6.76 3.08 -7.54
CA MET A 187 -6.15 3.93 -8.56
C MET A 187 -5.04 3.20 -9.30
N LYS A 188 -4.95 3.45 -10.61
CA LYS A 188 -3.87 2.96 -11.45
C LYS A 188 -2.81 4.03 -11.57
N ALA A 189 -1.57 3.66 -11.32
CA ALA A 189 -0.45 4.59 -11.36
C ALA A 189 0.86 3.89 -11.74
N ILE A 190 1.84 4.71 -12.18
CA ILE A 190 3.21 4.27 -12.39
C ILE A 190 4.05 4.66 -11.19
N VAL A 191 4.80 3.70 -10.64
CA VAL A 191 5.76 3.97 -9.57
C VAL A 191 6.96 4.70 -10.13
N THR A 192 7.27 5.89 -9.61
CA THR A 192 8.40 6.70 -10.07
C THR A 192 9.60 6.57 -9.14
N ARG A 193 9.35 6.72 -7.84
CA ARG A 193 10.39 6.72 -6.80
C ARG A 193 9.94 5.85 -5.64
N VAL A 194 10.86 5.02 -5.17
CA VAL A 194 10.67 4.12 -4.04
C VAL A 194 11.74 4.45 -3.01
N GLN A 195 11.36 4.79 -1.79
CA GLN A 195 12.31 4.94 -0.68
C GLN A 195 12.70 3.57 -0.10
N ASP A 196 13.79 3.54 0.67
CA ASP A 196 14.17 2.37 1.43
C ASP A 196 13.19 2.10 2.60
N VAL A 197 13.14 0.85 3.03
CA VAL A 197 12.27 0.43 4.15
C VAL A 197 12.84 0.94 5.47
N ARG A 198 11.98 1.60 6.24
CA ARG A 198 12.30 2.18 7.55
C ARG A 198 11.40 1.58 8.63
N PRO A 199 11.88 1.42 9.87
CA PRO A 199 11.02 1.04 10.99
C PRO A 199 10.19 2.25 11.44
N MET A 200 8.87 2.14 11.39
CA MET A 200 7.91 3.07 12.00
C MET A 200 7.47 2.53 13.35
N MET A 201 7.55 3.33 14.41
CA MET A 201 7.13 2.90 15.73
C MET A 201 5.61 2.93 15.85
N GLN A 202 5.00 1.85 16.33
CA GLN A 202 3.56 1.74 16.57
C GLN A 202 3.24 1.90 18.06
N VAL A 203 4.00 1.23 18.93
CA VAL A 203 3.86 1.31 20.38
C VAL A 203 5.22 1.63 20.98
N ALA A 204 5.31 2.74 21.69
CA ALA A 204 6.48 3.12 22.46
C ALA A 204 6.34 2.59 23.89
N VAL A 205 7.34 1.86 24.37
CA VAL A 205 7.40 1.35 25.74
C VAL A 205 8.44 2.10 26.53
N TYR A 206 8.01 2.69 27.63
CA TYR A 206 8.87 3.39 28.57
C TYR A 206 8.99 2.61 29.86
N THR A 207 10.16 2.63 30.47
CA THR A 207 10.37 2.05 31.79
C THR A 207 10.72 3.15 32.76
N CYS A 208 10.13 3.07 33.94
CA CYS A 208 10.30 4.02 35.04
C CYS A 208 11.50 3.62 35.91
N GLU A 209 12.44 4.53 36.17
CA GLU A 209 13.61 4.22 37.00
C GLU A 209 13.26 3.96 38.47
N GLU A 210 12.31 4.72 39.03
CA GLU A 210 11.96 4.60 40.46
C GLU A 210 10.98 3.46 40.73
N CYS A 211 10.01 3.27 39.84
CA CYS A 211 8.91 2.34 40.04
C CYS A 211 9.08 1.02 39.28
N GLY A 212 10.00 0.94 38.32
CA GLY A 212 10.30 -0.27 37.55
C GLY A 212 9.22 -0.69 36.56
N PHE A 213 8.07 -0.01 36.51
CA PHE A 213 6.98 -0.38 35.63
C PHE A 213 7.20 0.07 34.19
N GLU A 214 6.66 -0.73 33.26
CA GLU A 214 6.52 -0.39 31.86
C GLU A 214 5.22 0.40 31.62
N ILE A 215 5.33 1.46 30.82
CA ILE A 215 4.24 2.32 30.37
C ILE A 215 4.18 2.29 28.87
N TYR A 216 2.98 2.14 28.33
CA TYR A 216 2.74 1.98 26.91
C TYR A 216 2.13 3.26 26.34
N GLN A 217 2.67 3.73 25.21
CA GLN A 217 2.14 4.86 24.45
C GLN A 217 1.92 4.42 23.00
N ASP A 218 0.67 4.40 22.56
CA ASP A 218 0.34 4.17 21.15
C ASP A 218 0.65 5.42 20.32
N VAL A 219 1.45 5.25 19.27
CA VAL A 219 1.87 6.33 18.37
C VAL A 219 1.08 6.23 17.08
N THR A 220 0.11 7.12 16.91
CA THR A 220 -0.73 7.19 15.72
C THR A 220 -0.24 8.21 14.70
N SER A 221 0.44 9.27 15.15
CA SER A 221 0.92 10.38 14.33
C SER A 221 2.39 10.23 13.92
N SER A 222 2.78 10.89 12.83
CA SER A 222 4.17 10.96 12.34
C SER A 222 5.10 11.73 13.28
N THR A 223 4.55 12.57 14.14
CA THR A 223 5.27 13.31 15.18
C THR A 223 4.59 13.04 16.51
N PHE A 224 5.34 12.59 17.49
CA PHE A 224 4.85 12.40 18.86
C PHE A 224 5.87 12.97 19.84
N SER A 225 5.39 13.41 21.00
CA SER A 225 6.23 13.81 22.13
C SER A 225 6.38 12.63 23.08
N PRO A 226 7.61 12.24 23.44
CA PRO A 226 7.82 11.18 24.42
C PRO A 226 7.30 11.60 25.80
N MET A 227 6.84 10.63 26.57
CA MET A 227 6.46 10.86 27.96
C MET A 227 7.72 10.89 28.84
N GLU A 228 7.95 12.00 29.54
CA GLU A 228 9.10 12.15 30.44
C GLU A 228 8.78 11.75 31.89
N GLN A 229 7.51 11.89 32.30
CA GLN A 229 7.07 11.65 33.67
C GLN A 229 6.13 10.44 33.73
N CYS A 230 6.34 9.60 34.75
CA CYS A 230 5.53 8.41 35.00
C CYS A 230 4.08 8.78 35.42
N PRO A 231 3.02 8.37 34.67
CA PRO A 231 1.64 8.55 35.10
C PRO A 231 1.18 7.57 36.21
N GLY A 232 2.00 6.57 36.56
CA GLY A 232 1.64 5.51 37.50
C GLY A 232 1.35 6.02 38.91
N ASN A 233 0.39 5.39 39.60
CA ASN A 233 -0.08 5.88 40.89
C ASN A 233 1.00 5.80 41.98
N ARG A 234 1.91 4.81 41.90
CA ARG A 234 3.07 4.69 42.80
C ARG A 234 4.02 5.88 42.73
N CYS A 235 4.30 6.40 41.54
CA CYS A 235 5.15 7.59 41.37
C CYS A 235 4.41 8.89 41.70
N LYS A 236 3.09 8.95 41.52
CA LYS A 236 2.28 10.11 41.96
C LYS A 236 2.19 10.23 43.48
N MET A 237 2.18 9.10 44.18
CA MET A 237 2.17 9.08 45.65
C MET A 237 3.54 9.45 46.23
N ASN A 238 4.62 9.19 45.50
CA ASN A 238 5.95 9.66 45.85
C ASN A 238 6.09 11.15 45.48
N ALA A 239 6.72 11.94 46.34
CA ALA A 239 6.91 13.38 46.10
C ALA A 239 7.85 13.70 44.92
N ARG A 240 8.43 12.69 44.27
CA ARG A 240 9.28 12.82 43.09
C ARG A 240 8.68 12.00 41.95
N PRO A 241 8.40 12.61 40.77
CA PRO A 241 7.98 11.86 39.61
C PRO A 241 9.17 11.07 39.06
N GLY A 242 9.03 9.75 38.96
CA GLY A 242 10.04 8.90 38.35
C GLY A 242 10.26 9.27 36.88
N GLN A 243 11.53 9.28 36.48
CA GLN A 243 11.95 9.54 35.10
C GLN A 243 11.71 8.30 34.23
N LEU A 244 11.19 8.54 33.01
CA LEU A 244 10.92 7.50 32.02
C LEU A 244 12.05 7.41 30.98
N PHE A 245 12.46 6.18 30.67
CA PHE A 245 13.37 5.89 29.56
C PHE A 245 12.70 5.02 28.50
N LEU A 246 12.84 5.39 27.24
CA LEU A 246 12.30 4.62 26.12
C LEU A 246 13.11 3.33 25.92
N GLN A 247 12.43 2.18 25.97
CA GLN A 247 13.03 0.90 25.65
C GLN A 247 12.69 0.49 24.21
N THR A 248 13.70 0.49 23.34
CA THR A 248 13.53 0.05 21.94
C THR A 248 13.20 -1.44 21.82
N ARG A 249 13.75 -2.30 22.68
CA ARG A 249 13.45 -3.76 22.63
C ARG A 249 12.01 -4.09 23.04
N GLY A 250 11.45 -3.35 23.99
CA GLY A 250 10.07 -3.51 24.43
C GLY A 250 9.05 -2.86 23.50
N SER A 251 9.49 -1.93 22.64
CA SER A 251 8.67 -1.18 21.69
C SER A 251 8.38 -1.98 20.42
N LYS A 252 7.22 -1.72 19.82
CA LYS A 252 6.80 -2.37 18.58
C LYS A 252 7.04 -1.48 17.38
N PHE A 253 7.74 -2.02 16.38
CA PHE A 253 8.00 -1.37 15.11
C PHE A 253 7.31 -2.11 13.96
N MET A 254 6.84 -1.35 12.98
CA MET A 254 6.27 -1.81 11.73
C MET A 254 7.15 -1.36 10.57
N LYS A 255 7.24 -2.15 9.50
CA LYS A 255 7.92 -1.73 8.27
C LYS A 255 7.14 -0.57 7.65
N TYR A 256 7.83 0.48 7.23
CA TYR A 256 7.26 1.65 6.58
C TYR A 256 8.08 1.99 5.35
N GLN A 257 7.40 2.34 4.26
CA GLN A 257 8.02 2.73 3.01
C GLN A 257 7.15 3.80 2.33
N GLU A 258 7.76 4.90 1.90
CA GLU A 258 7.08 5.90 1.07
C GLU A 258 7.40 5.66 -0.41
N VAL A 259 6.36 5.66 -1.23
CA VAL A 259 6.43 5.46 -2.68
C VAL A 259 5.77 6.65 -3.36
N LYS A 260 6.42 7.24 -4.36
CA LYS A 260 5.82 8.27 -5.19
C LYS A 260 5.29 7.67 -6.48
N VAL A 261 4.03 7.92 -6.74
CA VAL A 261 3.33 7.42 -7.92
C VAL A 261 2.90 8.58 -8.82
N GLN A 262 2.84 8.31 -10.12
CA GLN A 262 2.48 9.27 -11.15
C GLN A 262 1.29 8.77 -11.97
N GLU A 263 0.48 9.71 -12.50
CA GLU A 263 -0.60 9.41 -13.45
C GLU A 263 -0.08 8.65 -14.67
N LEU A 264 -0.90 7.77 -15.23
CA LEU A 264 -0.61 7.14 -16.51
C LEU A 264 -0.58 8.20 -17.62
N ALA A 265 0.41 8.13 -18.51
CA ALA A 265 0.60 9.13 -19.57
C ALA A 265 -0.62 9.29 -20.50
N GLU A 266 -1.40 8.22 -20.70
CA GLU A 266 -2.61 8.20 -21.52
C GLU A 266 -3.77 8.98 -20.91
N GLU A 267 -3.80 9.11 -19.59
CA GLU A 267 -4.88 9.79 -18.85
C GLU A 267 -4.64 11.29 -18.69
N VAL A 268 -3.44 11.77 -19.06
CA VAL A 268 -3.06 13.17 -18.90
C VAL A 268 -3.66 14.00 -20.02
N PRO A 269 -4.49 15.02 -19.72
CA PRO A 269 -5.07 15.88 -20.75
C PRO A 269 -3.99 16.71 -21.43
N VAL A 270 -4.19 16.99 -22.73
CA VAL A 270 -3.26 17.75 -23.56
C VAL A 270 -2.98 19.12 -22.92
N GLY A 271 -1.70 19.44 -22.72
CA GLY A 271 -1.25 20.71 -22.14
C GLY A 271 -1.13 20.74 -20.61
N SER A 272 -1.45 19.64 -19.91
CA SER A 272 -1.19 19.51 -18.48
C SER A 272 0.06 18.69 -18.18
N ILE A 273 0.71 19.00 -17.06
CA ILE A 273 1.78 18.18 -16.50
C ILE A 273 1.13 17.03 -15.70
N PRO A 274 1.67 15.80 -15.76
CA PRO A 274 1.22 14.69 -14.92
C PRO A 274 1.36 15.04 -13.42
N ARG A 275 0.37 14.63 -12.62
CA ARG A 275 0.43 14.80 -11.16
C ARG A 275 1.16 13.65 -10.50
N MET A 276 1.72 13.92 -9.32
CA MET A 276 2.34 12.91 -8.46
C MET A 276 1.60 12.87 -7.13
N LEU A 277 1.50 11.67 -6.55
CA LEU A 277 0.95 11.43 -5.22
C LEU A 277 1.94 10.61 -4.38
N SER A 278 2.04 10.93 -3.10
CA SER A 278 2.79 10.09 -2.13
C SER A 278 1.88 8.99 -1.60
N VAL A 279 2.35 7.76 -1.67
CA VAL A 279 1.70 6.56 -1.15
C VAL A 279 2.53 6.03 0.00
N GLN A 280 1.90 5.76 1.14
CA GLN A 280 2.52 5.13 2.30
C GLN A 280 2.19 3.65 2.30
N MET A 281 3.23 2.82 2.27
CA MET A 281 3.15 1.37 2.33
C MET A 281 3.59 0.93 3.73
N LYS A 282 2.74 0.19 4.43
CA LYS A 282 3.01 -0.31 5.78
C LYS A 282 3.07 -1.84 5.81
N GLY A 283 3.84 -2.37 6.76
CA GLY A 283 3.91 -3.80 7.03
C GLY A 283 4.49 -4.63 5.87
N GLU A 284 3.85 -5.76 5.59
CA GLU A 284 4.25 -6.68 4.53
C GLU A 284 4.00 -6.17 3.09
N LEU A 285 3.35 -5.02 2.87
CA LEU A 285 3.31 -4.41 1.52
C LEU A 285 4.65 -3.79 1.10
N THR A 286 5.57 -3.58 2.05
CA THR A 286 6.88 -3.00 1.75
C THR A 286 7.71 -3.91 0.83
N ARG A 287 8.50 -3.30 -0.07
CA ARG A 287 9.31 -3.99 -1.11
C ARG A 287 8.55 -4.80 -2.16
N THR A 288 7.23 -4.68 -2.21
CA THR A 288 6.45 -5.32 -3.28
C THR A 288 6.71 -4.63 -4.62
N VAL A 289 6.76 -3.30 -4.65
CA VAL A 289 6.84 -2.49 -5.87
C VAL A 289 8.26 -2.04 -6.21
N ALA A 290 8.56 -1.96 -7.50
CA ALA A 290 9.78 -1.40 -8.07
C ALA A 290 9.50 -0.11 -8.88
N PRO A 291 10.50 0.77 -9.07
CA PRO A 291 10.35 1.92 -9.95
C PRO A 291 10.10 1.48 -11.40
N GLY A 292 9.15 2.11 -12.07
CA GLY A 292 8.69 1.76 -13.42
C GLY A 292 7.57 0.71 -13.46
N ASP A 293 7.10 0.24 -12.31
CA ASP A 293 5.96 -0.68 -12.23
C ASP A 293 4.63 0.04 -12.49
N MET A 294 3.79 -0.55 -13.35
CA MET A 294 2.38 -0.19 -13.43
C MET A 294 1.61 -1.01 -12.40
N VAL A 295 0.97 -0.31 -11.48
CA VAL A 295 0.31 -0.91 -10.33
C VAL A 295 -1.08 -0.32 -10.13
N ASP A 296 -2.02 -1.17 -9.75
CA ASP A 296 -3.29 -0.73 -9.19
C ASP A 296 -3.15 -0.76 -7.67
N ILE A 297 -3.22 0.40 -7.06
CA ILE A 297 -3.10 0.57 -5.62
C ILE A 297 -4.50 0.80 -5.06
N THR A 298 -4.90 -0.11 -4.18
CA THR A 298 -6.07 0.07 -3.33
C THR A 298 -5.61 0.76 -2.05
N GLY A 299 -6.21 1.90 -1.71
CA GLY A 299 -5.78 2.68 -0.57
C GLY A 299 -6.82 3.65 -0.05
N ILE A 300 -6.56 4.20 1.14
CA ILE A 300 -7.39 5.21 1.78
C ILE A 300 -6.76 6.58 1.53
N PHE A 301 -7.54 7.52 1.00
CA PHE A 301 -7.04 8.86 0.72
C PHE A 301 -7.17 9.74 1.98
N LEU A 302 -6.05 10.17 2.54
CA LEU A 302 -6.00 10.90 3.81
C LEU A 302 -5.17 12.19 3.72
N PRO A 303 -5.58 13.25 4.45
CA PRO A 303 -4.77 14.45 4.60
C PRO A 303 -3.67 14.25 5.67
N ILE A 304 -2.49 14.78 5.42
CA ILE A 304 -1.43 14.96 6.40
C ILE A 304 -1.71 16.23 7.18
N GLN A 305 -1.84 16.11 8.49
CA GLN A 305 -1.94 17.27 9.37
C GLN A 305 -0.53 17.81 9.69
N TYR A 306 -0.31 19.09 9.42
CA TYR A 306 0.89 19.78 9.88
C TYR A 306 0.70 20.25 11.32
N THR A 307 1.70 20.03 12.17
CA THR A 307 1.74 20.51 13.55
C THR A 307 2.76 21.63 13.73
N GLY A 308 2.58 22.44 14.78
CA GLY A 308 3.51 23.51 15.16
C GLY A 308 3.58 24.69 14.16
N PHE A 309 4.75 25.31 14.04
CA PHE A 309 4.97 26.48 13.17
C PHE A 309 4.65 26.23 11.69
N ARG A 310 4.73 24.96 11.23
CA ARG A 310 4.32 24.59 9.87
C ARG A 310 2.81 24.71 9.66
N ALA A 311 2.00 24.46 10.70
CA ALA A 311 0.54 24.63 10.64
C ALA A 311 0.17 26.12 10.43
N MET A 312 0.86 27.02 11.13
CA MET A 312 0.62 28.46 11.02
C MET A 312 0.93 29.00 9.61
N LYS A 313 1.94 28.45 8.94
CA LYS A 313 2.31 28.82 7.56
C LYS A 313 1.43 28.14 6.50
N ALA A 314 1.02 26.90 6.73
CA ALA A 314 0.20 26.13 5.80
C ALA A 314 -1.29 26.53 5.83
N GLY A 315 -1.76 27.13 6.92
CA GLY A 315 -3.16 27.48 7.09
C GLY A 315 -4.05 26.24 7.08
N LEU A 316 -5.11 26.25 6.28
CA LEU A 316 -6.04 25.12 6.10
C LEU A 316 -5.64 24.18 4.95
N VAL A 317 -4.51 24.44 4.28
CA VAL A 317 -4.06 23.60 3.16
C VAL A 317 -3.32 22.39 3.72
N ALA A 318 -3.94 21.22 3.60
CA ALA A 318 -3.31 19.94 3.94
C ALA A 318 -2.69 19.31 2.69
N ASN A 319 -1.49 18.76 2.84
CA ASN A 319 -0.96 17.83 1.84
C ASN A 319 -1.70 16.50 1.97
N VAL A 320 -1.86 15.79 0.86
CA VAL A 320 -2.58 14.52 0.81
C VAL A 320 -1.63 13.37 0.56
N TYR A 321 -1.97 12.21 1.10
CA TYR A 321 -1.29 10.96 0.82
C TYR A 321 -2.31 9.83 0.71
N LEU A 322 -1.90 8.75 0.08
CA LEU A 322 -2.66 7.51 0.04
C LEU A 322 -2.04 6.52 1.01
N GLU A 323 -2.82 5.99 1.95
CA GLU A 323 -2.41 4.84 2.75
C GLU A 323 -2.78 3.55 1.99
N ALA A 324 -1.79 2.78 1.56
CA ALA A 324 -2.03 1.59 0.75
C ALA A 324 -2.54 0.43 1.61
N LEU A 325 -3.60 -0.22 1.13
CA LEU A 325 -4.19 -1.44 1.68
C LEU A 325 -3.81 -2.68 0.87
N GLY A 326 -3.67 -2.53 -0.45
CA GLY A 326 -3.30 -3.61 -1.34
C GLY A 326 -2.71 -3.07 -2.64
N VAL A 327 -1.82 -3.87 -3.24
CA VAL A 327 -1.21 -3.53 -4.52
C VAL A 327 -1.33 -4.72 -5.46
N LYS A 328 -1.98 -4.50 -6.60
CA LYS A 328 -2.07 -5.46 -7.70
C LYS A 328 -1.10 -5.00 -8.79
N GLN A 329 -0.09 -5.81 -9.08
CA GLN A 329 0.91 -5.49 -10.11
C GLN A 329 0.49 -6.06 -11.45
N HIS A 330 0.45 -5.22 -12.48
CA HIS A 330 0.20 -5.67 -13.86
C HIS A 330 1.41 -6.38 -14.48
N LYS A 331 2.54 -6.43 -13.78
CA LYS A 331 3.79 -7.05 -14.25
C LYS A 331 3.84 -8.57 -14.09
N GLN A 332 2.84 -9.20 -13.45
CA GLN A 332 2.72 -10.64 -13.51
C GLN A 332 2.49 -11.02 -14.98
N LYS A 333 3.53 -11.66 -15.54
CA LYS A 333 3.72 -12.12 -16.91
C LYS A 333 2.44 -12.04 -17.72
N TYR A 334 2.43 -11.35 -18.87
CA TYR A 334 1.33 -11.33 -19.85
C TYR A 334 0.70 -12.71 -20.15
N ALA A 335 1.39 -13.82 -19.81
CA ALA A 335 0.88 -15.19 -19.80
C ALA A 335 -0.26 -15.49 -18.79
N GLU A 336 -0.41 -14.71 -17.71
CA GLU A 336 -1.41 -14.90 -16.65
C GLU A 336 -2.62 -13.96 -16.80
N GLN A 337 -2.65 -13.14 -17.85
CA GLN A 337 -3.81 -12.30 -18.15
C GLN A 337 -4.98 -13.21 -18.52
N VAL A 338 -6.00 -13.26 -17.65
CA VAL A 338 -7.23 -14.03 -17.87
C VAL A 338 -7.94 -13.47 -19.10
N HIS A 339 -7.62 -14.00 -20.27
CA HIS A 339 -8.31 -13.63 -21.50
C HIS A 339 -9.77 -14.06 -21.38
N SER A 340 -10.68 -13.10 -21.52
CA SER A 340 -12.11 -13.40 -21.60
C SER A 340 -12.36 -14.40 -22.73
N ASP A 341 -13.33 -15.29 -22.53
CA ASP A 341 -13.63 -16.31 -23.54
C ASP A 341 -14.12 -15.69 -24.85
N GLU A 342 -14.69 -14.47 -24.79
CA GLU A 342 -15.03 -13.63 -25.94
C GLU A 342 -13.78 -13.25 -26.76
N LEU A 343 -12.71 -12.78 -26.11
CA LEU A 343 -11.47 -12.42 -26.80
C LEU A 343 -10.85 -13.65 -27.47
N LYS A 344 -10.91 -14.82 -26.82
CA LYS A 344 -10.44 -16.08 -27.42
C LYS A 344 -11.27 -16.52 -28.62
N GLN A 345 -12.56 -16.19 -28.67
CA GLN A 345 -13.41 -16.47 -29.84
C GLN A 345 -13.02 -15.56 -31.00
N GLN A 346 -12.86 -14.26 -30.76
CA GLN A 346 -12.41 -13.30 -31.78
C GLN A 346 -11.04 -13.66 -32.35
N ILE A 347 -10.09 -14.07 -31.50
CA ILE A 347 -8.76 -14.54 -31.94
C ILE A 347 -8.89 -15.79 -32.83
N ARG A 348 -9.80 -16.72 -32.50
CA ARG A 348 -10.05 -17.92 -33.31
C ARG A 348 -10.68 -17.59 -34.67
N GLU A 349 -11.58 -16.62 -34.72
CA GLU A 349 -12.14 -16.13 -35.99
C GLU A 349 -11.04 -15.52 -36.86
N TRP A 350 -10.19 -14.66 -36.28
CA TRP A 350 -9.08 -14.05 -37.01
C TRP A 350 -8.04 -15.07 -37.47
N ALA A 351 -7.84 -16.14 -36.71
CA ALA A 351 -6.97 -17.25 -37.09
C ALA A 351 -7.43 -17.97 -38.37
N GLN A 352 -8.74 -17.98 -38.67
CA GLN A 352 -9.31 -18.65 -39.84
C GLN A 352 -9.13 -17.84 -41.14
N ASP A 353 -8.96 -16.52 -41.05
CA ASP A 353 -8.85 -15.60 -42.20
C ASP A 353 -7.53 -15.76 -43.02
N GLY A 354 -6.54 -16.50 -42.52
CA GLY A 354 -5.32 -16.90 -43.25
C GLY A 354 -4.27 -15.80 -43.55
N ASP A 355 -4.67 -14.55 -43.84
CA ASP A 355 -3.75 -13.43 -44.14
C ASP A 355 -3.68 -12.38 -43.02
N ILE A 356 -3.47 -12.85 -41.79
CA ILE A 356 -3.43 -12.01 -40.59
C ILE A 356 -2.23 -11.04 -40.64
N TYR A 357 -1.09 -11.51 -41.16
CA TYR A 357 0.14 -10.73 -41.16
C TYR A 357 0.03 -9.46 -42.02
N SER A 358 -0.52 -9.56 -43.23
CA SER A 358 -0.72 -8.40 -44.11
C SER A 358 -1.86 -7.52 -43.61
N LYS A 359 -2.91 -8.12 -43.04
CA LYS A 359 -4.05 -7.39 -42.44
C LYS A 359 -3.60 -6.53 -41.25
N LEU A 360 -2.79 -7.09 -40.34
CA LEU A 360 -2.18 -6.35 -39.23
C LEU A 360 -1.25 -5.24 -39.73
N ALA A 361 -0.43 -5.52 -40.75
CA ALA A 361 0.46 -4.52 -41.33
C ALA A 361 -0.29 -3.32 -41.94
N ARG A 362 -1.44 -3.57 -42.59
CA ARG A 362 -2.31 -2.49 -43.10
C ARG A 362 -3.05 -1.75 -41.99
N SER A 363 -3.38 -2.44 -40.90
CA SER A 363 -4.00 -1.84 -39.71
C SER A 363 -3.03 -0.96 -38.90
N LEU A 364 -1.72 -1.17 -39.02
CA LEU A 364 -0.73 -0.36 -38.34
C LEU A 364 -0.58 0.99 -39.06
N ALA A 365 -0.90 2.10 -38.37
CA ALA A 365 -0.82 3.46 -38.91
C ALA A 365 -1.46 3.59 -40.32
N PRO A 366 -2.79 3.41 -40.45
CA PRO A 366 -3.48 3.42 -41.75
C PRO A 366 -3.41 4.78 -42.45
N GLU A 367 -3.11 5.85 -41.70
CA GLU A 367 -2.88 7.21 -42.22
C GLU A 367 -1.66 7.31 -43.15
N ILE A 368 -0.70 6.38 -43.04
CA ILE A 368 0.51 6.37 -43.85
C ILE A 368 0.35 5.31 -44.95
N PHE A 369 0.33 5.76 -46.20
CA PHE A 369 0.29 4.89 -47.36
C PHE A 369 1.67 4.26 -47.65
N GLY A 370 1.68 2.98 -48.02
CA GLY A 370 2.90 2.25 -48.36
C GLY A 370 3.69 1.72 -47.15
N HIS A 371 4.98 1.44 -47.37
CA HIS A 371 5.92 0.91 -46.37
C HIS A 371 5.44 -0.36 -45.64
N GLU A 372 4.73 -1.26 -46.34
CA GLU A 372 4.19 -2.49 -45.73
C GLU A 372 5.28 -3.33 -45.06
N ASP A 373 6.49 -3.39 -45.63
CA ASP A 373 7.62 -4.15 -45.08
C ASP A 373 8.14 -3.57 -43.75
N ILE A 374 8.15 -2.24 -43.62
CA ILE A 374 8.55 -1.56 -42.38
C ILE A 374 7.50 -1.80 -41.30
N LYS A 375 6.21 -1.68 -41.66
CA LYS A 375 5.09 -1.95 -40.74
C LYS A 375 5.11 -3.40 -40.24
N LYS A 376 5.38 -4.35 -41.14
CA LYS A 376 5.61 -5.76 -40.82
C LYS A 376 6.75 -5.95 -39.82
N ALA A 377 7.89 -5.29 -40.03
CA ALA A 377 9.02 -5.37 -39.10
C ALA A 377 8.69 -4.77 -37.71
N ILE A 378 7.93 -3.67 -37.65
CA ILE A 378 7.45 -3.09 -36.38
C ILE A 378 6.50 -4.05 -35.65
N ILE A 379 5.63 -4.78 -36.36
CA ILE A 379 4.75 -5.79 -35.74
C ILE A 379 5.58 -6.90 -35.11
N LEU A 380 6.61 -7.39 -35.79
CA LEU A 380 7.52 -8.39 -35.23
C LEU A 380 8.25 -7.87 -33.98
N LEU A 381 8.64 -6.59 -33.97
CA LEU A 381 9.20 -5.93 -32.80
C LEU A 381 8.22 -5.93 -31.62
N LEU A 382 6.94 -5.61 -31.86
CA LEU A 382 5.90 -5.54 -30.83
C LEU A 382 5.54 -6.90 -30.22
N ILE A 383 5.56 -7.95 -31.03
CA ILE A 383 5.35 -9.33 -30.56
C ILE A 383 6.59 -9.82 -29.82
N GLY A 384 7.78 -9.39 -30.26
CA GLY A 384 9.07 -9.81 -29.72
C GLY A 384 9.43 -11.25 -30.08
N GLY A 385 10.55 -11.71 -29.55
CA GLY A 385 11.04 -13.07 -29.71
C GLY A 385 11.09 -13.84 -28.38
N VAL A 386 11.16 -15.16 -28.47
CA VAL A 386 11.31 -16.03 -27.29
C VAL A 386 12.73 -15.93 -26.76
N SER A 387 12.90 -15.47 -25.51
CA SER A 387 14.18 -15.56 -24.81
C SER A 387 14.52 -17.02 -24.54
N ARG A 388 15.77 -17.42 -24.80
CA ARG A 388 16.22 -18.80 -24.60
C ARG A 388 17.35 -18.85 -23.58
N THR A 389 17.23 -19.74 -22.60
CA THR A 389 18.30 -20.08 -21.68
C THR A 389 19.03 -21.31 -22.23
N LEU A 390 20.33 -21.20 -22.50
CA LEU A 390 21.15 -22.33 -22.92
C LEU A 390 21.40 -23.27 -21.73
N ALA A 391 21.82 -24.50 -22.02
CA ALA A 391 22.22 -25.47 -21.00
C ALA A 391 23.37 -24.95 -20.10
N ASP A 392 24.23 -24.07 -20.64
CA ASP A 392 25.33 -23.42 -19.91
C ASP A 392 24.89 -22.25 -19.01
N GLY A 393 23.59 -21.98 -18.89
CA GLY A 393 23.05 -20.89 -18.05
C GLY A 393 23.10 -19.49 -18.69
N MET A 394 23.70 -19.33 -19.87
CA MET A 394 23.64 -18.09 -20.65
C MET A 394 22.22 -17.82 -21.16
N LYS A 395 21.72 -16.58 -20.99
CA LYS A 395 20.44 -16.13 -21.51
C LYS A 395 20.62 -15.36 -22.82
N LEU A 396 20.03 -15.85 -23.90
CA LEU A 396 19.93 -15.13 -25.17
C LEU A 396 18.70 -14.22 -25.14
N ARG A 397 18.91 -12.94 -25.47
CA ARG A 397 17.85 -11.93 -25.57
C ARG A 397 16.94 -12.24 -26.76
N GLY A 398 15.63 -12.22 -26.52
CA GLY A 398 14.60 -12.38 -27.55
C GLY A 398 14.09 -11.06 -28.13
N ASP A 399 14.29 -9.93 -27.44
CA ASP A 399 13.79 -8.64 -27.91
C ASP A 399 14.62 -8.11 -29.08
N MET A 400 13.90 -7.61 -30.09
CA MET A 400 14.47 -7.02 -31.29
C MET A 400 14.78 -5.53 -31.08
N HIS A 401 15.77 -5.02 -31.79
CA HIS A 401 15.99 -3.58 -31.94
C HIS A 401 15.87 -3.22 -33.40
N LEU A 402 15.10 -2.17 -33.70
CA LEU A 402 14.85 -1.73 -35.06
C LEU A 402 15.25 -0.26 -35.20
N CYS A 403 16.09 0.04 -36.20
CA CYS A 403 16.52 1.39 -36.53
C CYS A 403 15.90 1.80 -37.87
N LEU A 404 15.20 2.94 -37.88
CA LEU A 404 14.62 3.53 -39.10
C LEU A 404 15.54 4.63 -39.63
N MET A 405 16.17 4.40 -40.77
CA MET A 405 16.99 5.39 -41.48
C MET A 405 16.29 5.83 -42.76
N GLY A 406 16.40 7.13 -43.11
CA GLY A 406 15.78 7.67 -44.33
C GLY A 406 15.68 9.19 -44.33
N ASP A 407 15.22 9.75 -45.43
CA ASP A 407 15.10 11.20 -45.62
C ASP A 407 14.03 11.84 -44.71
N PRO A 408 14.11 13.17 -44.47
CA PRO A 408 12.98 13.90 -43.87
C PRO A 408 11.74 13.78 -44.77
N GLY A 409 10.57 13.53 -44.17
CA GLY A 409 9.30 13.43 -44.89
C GLY A 409 8.74 12.02 -45.06
N VAL A 410 9.51 10.96 -44.76
CA VAL A 410 9.01 9.57 -44.79
C VAL A 410 8.18 9.15 -43.57
N ALA A 411 7.62 10.11 -42.83
CA ALA A 411 6.75 9.91 -41.67
C ALA A 411 7.30 9.01 -40.52
N LYS A 412 8.63 8.85 -40.41
CA LYS A 412 9.31 8.04 -39.35
C LYS A 412 8.84 8.39 -37.94
N SER A 413 8.85 9.68 -37.58
CA SER A 413 8.41 10.15 -36.26
C SER A 413 6.94 9.85 -36.00
N GLN A 414 6.10 9.86 -37.05
CA GLN A 414 4.68 9.55 -36.93
C GLN A 414 4.47 8.04 -36.68
N LEU A 415 5.24 7.17 -37.33
CA LEU A 415 5.26 5.74 -37.03
C LEU A 415 5.66 5.47 -35.58
N LEU A 416 6.75 6.08 -35.09
CA LEU A 416 7.19 5.93 -33.70
C LEU A 416 6.13 6.39 -32.69
N LYS A 417 5.49 7.54 -32.94
CA LYS A 417 4.39 8.04 -32.10
C LYS A 417 3.18 7.12 -32.13
N TYR A 418 2.87 6.51 -33.28
CA TYR A 418 1.78 5.55 -33.39
C TYR A 418 2.07 4.27 -32.59
N VAL A 419 3.31 3.75 -32.69
CA VAL A 419 3.76 2.60 -31.89
C VAL A 419 3.69 2.92 -30.40
N THR A 420 4.06 4.13 -29.98
CA THR A 420 3.99 4.54 -28.58
C THR A 420 2.55 4.52 -28.03
N LYS A 421 1.56 4.84 -28.88
CA LYS A 421 0.13 4.78 -28.50
C LYS A 421 -0.45 3.37 -28.53
N LEU A 422 0.08 2.51 -29.39
CA LEU A 422 -0.41 1.14 -29.56
C LEU A 422 0.16 0.19 -28.50
N ALA A 423 1.44 0.32 -28.20
CA ALA A 423 2.16 -0.60 -27.34
C ALA A 423 1.97 -0.22 -25.87
N PRO A 424 1.56 -1.17 -25.01
CA PRO A 424 1.53 -0.93 -23.57
C PRO A 424 2.96 -0.66 -23.08
N ARG A 425 3.12 0.34 -22.20
CA ARG A 425 4.43 0.72 -21.61
C ARG A 425 5.46 1.23 -22.62
N ALA A 426 5.01 1.83 -23.71
CA ALA A 426 5.93 2.51 -24.61
C ALA A 426 6.24 3.93 -24.17
N VAL A 427 7.52 4.30 -24.24
CA VAL A 427 8.01 5.63 -23.89
C VAL A 427 8.59 6.28 -25.13
N TYR A 428 8.09 7.47 -25.47
CA TYR A 428 8.63 8.28 -26.56
C TYR A 428 9.63 9.28 -26.01
N THR A 429 10.81 9.35 -26.62
CA THR A 429 11.82 10.35 -26.30
C THR A 429 12.52 10.85 -27.56
N THR A 430 13.11 12.04 -27.48
CA THR A 430 13.92 12.63 -28.57
C THR A 430 15.39 12.64 -28.17
N GLY A 431 16.30 12.44 -29.12
CA GLY A 431 17.75 12.45 -28.89
C GLY A 431 18.22 13.72 -28.17
N ARG A 432 17.67 14.89 -28.53
CA ARG A 432 18.01 16.16 -27.84
C ARG A 432 17.49 16.26 -26.40
N GLY A 433 16.37 15.59 -26.10
CA GLY A 433 15.75 15.59 -24.77
C GLY A 433 16.25 14.46 -23.87
N SER A 434 17.11 13.60 -24.40
CA SER A 434 17.58 12.38 -23.75
C SER A 434 19.07 12.49 -23.48
N SER A 435 19.46 12.96 -22.30
CA SER A 435 20.84 12.77 -21.85
C SER A 435 21.07 11.31 -21.44
N GLY A 436 22.33 10.86 -21.38
CA GLY A 436 22.66 9.51 -20.88
C GLY A 436 22.07 9.23 -19.49
N VAL A 437 21.95 10.26 -18.65
CA VAL A 437 21.29 10.21 -17.33
C VAL A 437 19.77 10.09 -17.45
N GLY A 438 19.14 10.81 -18.39
CA GLY A 438 17.69 10.75 -18.64
C GLY A 438 17.22 9.45 -19.30
N LEU A 439 18.11 8.73 -19.99
CA LEU A 439 17.83 7.40 -20.55
C LEU A 439 17.98 6.29 -19.51
N THR A 440 19.02 6.37 -18.69
CA THR A 440 19.38 5.30 -17.74
C THR A 440 18.66 5.49 -16.41
N ALA A 441 19.36 5.97 -15.38
CA ALA A 441 18.81 6.29 -14.08
C ALA A 441 19.56 7.48 -13.50
N SER A 442 18.87 8.29 -12.71
CA SER A 442 19.47 9.36 -11.93
C SER A 442 19.38 9.04 -10.44
N VAL A 443 20.39 9.46 -9.67
CA VAL A 443 20.36 9.37 -8.22
C VAL A 443 20.03 10.75 -7.68
N MET A 444 18.92 10.87 -6.98
CA MET A 444 18.48 12.10 -6.34
C MET A 444 18.49 11.97 -4.83
N ARG A 445 18.91 13.04 -4.15
CA ARG A 445 18.83 13.09 -2.71
C ARG A 445 17.43 13.56 -2.28
N ASP A 446 16.78 12.79 -1.43
CA ASP A 446 15.48 13.16 -0.89
C ASP A 446 15.64 14.34 0.10
N PRO A 447 14.89 15.45 -0.07
CA PRO A 447 15.03 16.64 0.77
C PRO A 447 14.69 16.42 2.24
N VAL A 448 13.86 15.43 2.58
CA VAL A 448 13.46 15.19 3.98
C VAL A 448 14.45 14.26 4.66
N THR A 449 14.82 13.18 3.98
CA THR A 449 15.52 12.06 4.58
C THR A 449 17.02 12.07 4.31
N SER A 450 17.47 12.87 3.35
CA SER A 450 18.86 12.91 2.87
C SER A 450 19.36 11.59 2.26
N ASP A 451 18.47 10.62 2.03
CA ASP A 451 18.78 9.35 1.38
C ASP A 451 18.93 9.53 -0.13
N MET A 452 19.70 8.64 -0.75
CA MET A 452 19.91 8.58 -2.19
C MET A 452 18.83 7.69 -2.81
N VAL A 453 17.90 8.30 -3.53
CA VAL A 453 16.78 7.63 -4.21
C VAL A 453 17.08 7.54 -5.69
N LEU A 454 16.86 6.37 -6.29
CA LEU A 454 16.97 6.17 -7.73
C LEU A 454 15.68 6.62 -8.43
N GLU A 455 15.82 7.46 -9.45
CA GLU A 455 14.76 7.77 -10.40
C GLU A 455 15.09 7.12 -11.75
N GLY A 456 14.16 6.30 -12.24
CA GLY A 456 14.30 5.63 -13.53
C GLY A 456 14.19 6.60 -14.70
N GLY A 457 15.12 6.52 -15.64
CA GLY A 457 15.03 7.20 -16.93
C GLY A 457 14.11 6.48 -17.91
N ALA A 458 14.06 6.97 -19.16
CA ALA A 458 13.15 6.47 -20.18
C ALA A 458 13.27 4.95 -20.45
N LEU A 459 14.50 4.39 -20.41
CA LEU A 459 14.71 2.96 -20.63
C LEU A 459 14.23 2.10 -19.46
N VAL A 460 14.37 2.60 -18.22
CA VAL A 460 13.91 1.90 -17.01
C VAL A 460 12.38 1.87 -16.97
N LEU A 461 11.74 2.97 -17.36
CA LEU A 461 10.28 3.04 -17.45
C LEU A 461 9.73 2.13 -18.56
N ALA A 462 10.46 2.00 -19.67
CA ALA A 462 10.11 1.17 -20.82
C ALA A 462 10.54 -0.30 -20.68
N ASP A 463 10.93 -0.76 -19.48
CA ASP A 463 11.33 -2.16 -19.25
C ASP A 463 10.21 -3.14 -19.63
N MET A 464 10.54 -4.21 -20.36
CA MET A 464 9.59 -5.14 -20.99
C MET A 464 8.56 -4.49 -21.95
N GLY A 465 8.80 -3.24 -22.37
CA GLY A 465 8.00 -2.50 -23.34
C GLY A 465 8.86 -2.03 -24.53
N VAL A 466 8.44 -0.94 -25.18
CA VAL A 466 9.15 -0.36 -26.33
C VAL A 466 9.59 1.07 -26.03
N CYS A 467 10.89 1.32 -26.04
CA CYS A 467 11.42 2.68 -26.00
C CYS A 467 11.55 3.23 -27.43
N CYS A 468 10.74 4.23 -27.77
CA CYS A 468 10.79 4.91 -29.06
C CYS A 468 11.71 6.13 -28.96
N ILE A 469 12.79 6.13 -29.74
CA ILE A 469 13.76 7.23 -29.77
C ILE A 469 13.72 7.89 -31.15
N ASP A 470 13.39 9.17 -31.19
CA ASP A 470 13.45 9.99 -32.42
C ASP A 470 14.69 10.88 -32.44
N GLU A 471 15.17 11.24 -33.63
CA GLU A 471 16.39 12.03 -33.84
C GLU A 471 17.63 11.41 -33.15
N PHE A 472 17.84 10.10 -33.36
CA PHE A 472 18.97 9.36 -32.77
C PHE A 472 20.34 9.93 -33.16
N ASP A 473 20.43 10.58 -34.32
CA ASP A 473 21.64 11.28 -34.79
C ASP A 473 22.03 12.48 -33.92
N LYS A 474 21.10 13.01 -33.10
CA LYS A 474 21.32 14.17 -32.24
C LYS A 474 21.49 13.81 -30.75
N MET A 475 21.60 12.52 -30.45
CA MET A 475 21.80 12.02 -29.09
C MET A 475 23.25 12.16 -28.63
#